data_AF-A0A538PL45-F1
#
_entry.id   AF-A0A538PL45-F1
#
_cell.length_a   1.000
_cell.length_b   1.000
_cell.length_c   1.000
_cell.angle_alpha   90.00
_cell.angle_beta   90.00
_cell.angle_gamma   90.00
#
_symmetry.space_group_name_H-M   'P 1'
#
loop_
_entity.id
_entity.type
_entity.pdbx_description
1 polymer ?
#
loop_
_entity_poly.entity_id
_entity_poly.type
_entity_poly.pdbx_seq_one_letter_code
_entity_poly.pdbx_strand_id
1 'polypeptide(L)'
;MLGFMRAGGPNMWVLVALALPMLWTAIRFARNADPHRLSILRALTLALAFAAITGWVSDLAATCRFVIADPEALRDPVPPLLTGFAEACANLILGGGILVVTWILVAVGVRRMPADP
;
A
#
# COMPACT_ATOMS: atom_id res chain seq x y z
N MET A 1 -1.38 14.90 6.05
CA MET A 1 -1.22 13.44 6.29
C MET A 1 -2.39 12.82 7.06
N LEU A 2 -2.84 13.41 8.18
CA LEU A 2 -4.00 12.88 8.92
C LEU A 2 -5.29 12.79 8.08
N GLY A 3 -5.57 13.77 7.21
CA GLY A 3 -6.70 13.71 6.28
C GLY A 3 -6.58 12.59 5.23
N PHE A 4 -5.38 12.34 4.72
CA PHE A 4 -5.11 11.26 3.76
C PHE A 4 -5.22 9.87 4.39
N MET A 5 -4.74 9.71 5.64
CA MET A 5 -4.93 8.45 6.38
C MET A 5 -6.38 8.20 6.78
N ARG A 6 -7.18 9.26 7.00
CA ARG A 6 -8.63 9.12 7.20
C ARG A 6 -9.35 8.74 5.91
N ALA A 7 -8.93 9.31 4.78
CA ALA A 7 -9.52 9.05 3.47
C ALA A 7 -9.39 7.58 3.04
N GLY A 8 -8.22 6.95 3.19
CA GLY A 8 -8.05 5.53 2.85
C GLY A 8 -8.63 4.52 3.87
N GLY A 9 -9.43 5.01 4.82
CA GLY A 9 -10.12 4.17 5.78
C GLY A 9 -9.22 3.37 6.72
N PRO A 10 -9.79 2.35 7.41
CA PRO A 10 -9.06 1.51 8.34
C PRO A 10 -7.90 0.72 7.72
N ASN A 11 -7.95 0.43 6.42
CA ASN A 11 -6.92 -0.34 5.72
C ASN A 11 -5.56 0.37 5.67
N MET A 12 -5.55 1.71 5.76
CA MET A 12 -4.32 2.49 5.88
C MET A 12 -3.44 2.03 7.04
N TRP A 13 -4.02 1.65 8.18
CA TRP A 13 -3.26 1.15 9.33
C TRP A 13 -2.62 -0.20 9.06
N VAL A 14 -3.29 -1.07 8.32
CA VAL A 14 -2.74 -2.36 7.89
C VAL A 14 -1.55 -2.15 6.96
N LEU A 15 -1.66 -1.21 6.00
CA LEU A 15 -0.55 -0.85 5.11
C LEU A 15 0.66 -0.33 5.90
N VAL A 16 0.44 0.56 6.88
CA VAL A 16 1.52 1.07 7.73
C VAL A 16 2.17 -0.05 8.56
N ALA A 17 1.36 -0.92 9.17
CA ALA A 17 1.85 -2.04 9.97
C ALA A 17 2.71 -3.02 9.15
N LEU A 18 2.35 -3.28 7.88
CA LEU A 18 3.16 -4.09 6.96
C LEU A 18 4.40 -3.34 6.44
N ALA A 19 4.27 -2.04 6.19
CA ALA A 19 5.33 -1.22 5.64
C ALA A 19 6.51 -1.04 6.60
N LEU A 20 6.27 -0.86 7.90
CA LEU A 20 7.32 -0.65 8.89
C LEU A 20 8.37 -1.77 8.92
N PRO A 21 8.02 -3.06 9.13
CA PRO A 21 8.99 -4.15 9.12
C PRO A 21 9.62 -4.35 7.74
N MET A 22 8.88 -4.09 6.66
CA MET A 22 9.40 -4.20 5.30
C MET A 22 10.48 -3.15 5.02
N LEU A 23 10.22 -1.87 5.33
CA LEU A 23 11.18 -0.78 5.18
C LEU A 23 12.40 -1.00 6.06
N TRP A 24 12.20 -1.42 7.30
CA TRP A 24 13.30 -1.78 8.20
C TRP A 24 14.20 -2.88 7.59
N THR A 25 13.58 -3.94 7.08
CA THR A 25 14.29 -5.05 6.44
C THR A 25 15.00 -4.59 5.16
N ALA A 26 14.39 -3.71 4.38
CA ALA A 26 14.94 -3.15 3.15
C ALA A 26 16.16 -2.27 3.43
N ILE A 27 16.10 -1.42 4.45
CA ILE A 27 17.24 -0.61 4.91
C ILE A 27 18.38 -1.52 5.38
N ARG A 28 18.06 -2.56 6.15
CA ARG A 28 19.04 -3.53 6.62
C ARG A 28 19.67 -4.33 5.47
N PHE A 29 18.90 -4.69 4.45
CA PHE A 29 19.40 -5.36 3.24
C PHE A 29 20.28 -4.43 2.39
N ALA A 30 19.86 -3.17 2.21
CA ALA A 30 20.65 -2.16 1.49
C ALA A 30 22.02 -1.91 2.14
N ARG A 31 22.11 -2.02 3.47
CA ARG A 31 23.36 -1.90 4.22
C ARG A 31 24.19 -3.17 4.17
N ASN A 32 23.58 -4.32 4.45
CA ASN A 32 24.24 -5.63 4.50
C ASN A 32 23.51 -6.57 3.55
N ALA A 33 24.13 -6.82 2.38
CA ALA A 33 23.55 -7.48 1.21
C ALA A 33 23.40 -9.02 1.41
N ASP A 34 22.65 -9.39 2.45
CA ASP A 34 22.38 -10.75 2.88
C ASP A 34 21.23 -11.38 2.06
N PRO A 35 21.47 -12.47 1.31
CA PRO A 35 20.46 -13.13 0.47
C PRO A 35 19.20 -13.55 1.23
N HIS A 36 19.32 -13.90 2.52
CA HIS A 36 18.17 -14.35 3.31
C HIS A 36 17.14 -13.22 3.51
N ARG A 37 17.56 -11.96 3.50
CA ARG A 37 16.65 -10.81 3.64
C ARG A 37 15.88 -10.54 2.34
N LEU A 38 16.43 -10.94 1.20
CA LEU A 38 15.79 -10.76 -0.09
C LEU A 38 14.53 -11.63 -0.23
N SER A 39 14.54 -12.86 0.28
CA SER A 39 13.35 -13.73 0.26
C SER A 39 12.23 -13.16 1.14
N ILE A 40 12.57 -12.65 2.34
CA ILE A 40 11.62 -11.96 3.22
C ILE A 40 11.04 -10.72 2.55
N LEU A 41 11.87 -9.90 1.90
CA LEU A 41 11.42 -8.71 1.18
C LEU A 41 10.47 -9.04 0.02
N ARG A 42 10.72 -10.13 -0.72
CA ARG A 42 9.78 -10.60 -1.74
C ARG A 42 8.41 -10.96 -1.15
N ALA A 43 8.39 -11.68 -0.03
CA ALA A 43 7.13 -12.01 0.64
C ALA A 43 6.40 -10.75 1.16
N LEU A 44 7.12 -9.82 1.78
CA LEU A 44 6.54 -8.59 2.34
C LEU A 44 6.04 -7.62 1.25
N THR A 45 6.77 -7.47 0.15
CA THR A 45 6.34 -6.64 -0.99
C THR A 45 5.07 -7.19 -1.63
N LEU A 46 4.96 -8.52 -1.76
CA LEU A 46 3.74 -9.16 -2.25
C LEU A 46 2.57 -8.97 -1.28
N ALA A 47 2.80 -9.17 0.02
CA ALA A 47 1.80 -8.94 1.06
C ALA A 47 1.29 -7.49 1.06
N LEU A 48 2.19 -6.50 0.93
CA LEU A 48 1.81 -5.09 0.85
C LEU A 48 1.02 -4.78 -0.42
N ALA A 49 1.42 -5.34 -1.56
CA ALA A 49 0.70 -5.16 -2.82
C ALA A 49 -0.73 -5.70 -2.72
N PHE A 50 -0.90 -6.92 -2.18
CA PHE A 50 -2.23 -7.48 -1.94
C PHE A 50 -3.04 -6.64 -0.96
N ALA A 51 -2.44 -6.21 0.17
CA ALA A 51 -3.13 -5.35 1.13
C ALA A 51 -3.60 -4.01 0.53
N ALA A 52 -2.83 -3.42 -0.38
CA ALA A 52 -3.20 -2.18 -1.05
C ALA A 52 -4.38 -2.40 -2.02
N ILE A 53 -4.35 -3.48 -2.79
CA ILE A 53 -5.43 -3.85 -3.71
C ILE A 53 -6.71 -4.20 -2.92
N THR A 54 -6.61 -5.00 -1.86
CA THR A 54 -7.77 -5.36 -1.04
C THR A 54 -8.38 -4.15 -0.37
N GLY A 55 -7.56 -3.20 0.11
CA GLY A 55 -8.03 -1.94 0.66
C GLY A 55 -8.80 -1.10 -0.35
N TRP A 56 -8.22 -0.92 -1.54
CA TRP A 56 -8.87 -0.21 -2.63
C TRP A 56 -10.22 -0.81 -3.00
N VAL A 57 -10.28 -2.14 -3.18
CA VAL A 57 -11.54 -2.84 -3.50
C VAL A 57 -12.55 -2.72 -2.35
N SER A 58 -12.10 -2.82 -1.10
CA SER A 58 -12.96 -2.67 0.09
C SER A 58 -13.57 -1.27 0.17
N ASP A 59 -12.80 -0.21 -0.06
CA ASP A 59 -13.28 1.17 0.00
C ASP A 59 -14.24 1.48 -1.16
N LEU A 60 -13.99 0.94 -2.36
CA LEU A 60 -14.94 1.02 -3.47
C LEU A 60 -16.27 0.33 -3.12
N ALA A 61 -16.20 -0.87 -2.54
CA ALA A 61 -17.40 -1.58 -2.11
C ALA A 61 -18.16 -0.81 -1.01
N ALA A 62 -17.45 -0.20 -0.07
CA ALA A 62 -18.04 0.65 0.96
C ALA A 62 -18.72 1.89 0.37
N THR A 63 -18.08 2.54 -0.61
CA THR A 63 -18.63 3.69 -1.33
C THR A 63 -19.94 3.33 -2.03
N CYS A 64 -19.96 2.22 -2.78
CA CYS A 64 -21.17 1.77 -3.46
C CYS A 64 -22.29 1.45 -2.46
N ARG A 65 -21.97 0.81 -1.33
CA ARG A 65 -22.96 0.52 -0.28
C ARG A 65 -23.51 1.80 0.34
N PHE A 66 -22.67 2.80 0.57
CA PHE A 66 -23.09 4.10 1.09
C PHE A 66 -24.10 4.78 0.14
N VAL A 67 -23.76 4.87 -1.15
CA VAL A 67 -24.63 5.50 -2.16
C VAL A 67 -25.98 4.79 -2.29
N ILE A 68 -26.00 3.46 -2.17
CA ILE A 68 -27.25 2.68 -2.22
C ILE A 68 -28.09 2.90 -0.95
N ALA A 69 -27.45 3.02 0.21
CA ALA A 69 -28.14 3.12 1.49
C ALA A 69 -28.68 4.53 1.79
N ASP A 70 -28.12 5.57 1.18
CA ASP A 70 -28.53 6.96 1.37
C ASP A 70 -29.43 7.44 0.21
N PRO A 71 -30.72 7.72 0.45
CA PRO A 71 -31.65 8.20 -0.58
C PRO A 71 -31.23 9.53 -1.23
N GLU A 72 -30.49 10.39 -0.53
CA GLU A 72 -29.99 11.65 -1.10
C GLU A 72 -28.83 11.38 -2.06
N ALA A 73 -27.86 10.59 -1.63
CA ALA A 73 -26.76 10.15 -2.48
C ALA A 73 -27.24 9.34 -3.69
N LEU A 74 -28.32 8.56 -3.56
CA LEU A 74 -28.87 7.78 -4.67
C LEU A 74 -29.52 8.66 -5.76
N ARG A 75 -30.05 9.83 -5.39
CA ARG A 75 -30.65 10.77 -6.36
C ARG A 75 -29.60 11.45 -7.24
N ASP A 76 -28.43 11.74 -6.69
CA ASP A 76 -27.27 12.23 -7.43
C ASP A 76 -26.00 11.45 -7.03
N PRO A 77 -25.78 10.26 -7.62
CA PRO A 77 -24.74 9.34 -7.15
C PRO A 77 -23.34 9.72 -7.64
N VAL A 78 -23.22 10.59 -8.65
CA VAL A 78 -21.93 10.85 -9.29
C VAL A 78 -20.92 11.51 -8.33
N PRO A 79 -21.25 12.60 -7.61
CA PRO A 79 -20.32 13.21 -6.67
C PRO A 79 -19.81 12.28 -5.55
N PRO A 80 -20.66 11.52 -4.82
CA PRO A 80 -20.17 10.61 -3.79
C PRO A 80 -19.39 9.42 -4.36
N LEU A 81 -19.75 8.92 -5.55
CA LEU A 81 -18.97 7.87 -6.22
C LEU A 81 -17.56 8.33 -6.58
N LEU A 82 -17.42 9.54 -7.14
CA LEU A 82 -16.11 10.10 -7.48
C LEU A 82 -15.26 10.38 -6.24
N THR A 83 -15.89 10.85 -5.17
CA THR A 83 -15.22 11.09 -3.88
C THR A 83 -14.71 9.78 -3.30
N GLY A 84 -15.56 8.77 -3.17
CA GLY A 84 -15.16 7.48 -2.62
C GLY A 84 -14.17 6.73 -3.51
N PHE A 85 -14.23 6.91 -4.84
CA PHE A 85 -13.19 6.41 -5.74
C PHE A 85 -11.82 7.07 -5.47
N ALA A 86 -11.79 8.39 -5.33
CA ALA A 86 -10.56 9.13 -5.02
C ALA A 86 -10.00 8.73 -3.64
N GLU A 87 -10.86 8.53 -2.65
CA GLU A 87 -10.50 8.03 -1.32
C GLU A 87 -9.92 6.61 -1.38
N ALA A 88 -10.57 5.70 -2.12
CA ALA A 88 -10.09 4.34 -2.29
C ALA A 88 -8.68 4.30 -2.92
N CYS A 89 -8.39 5.18 -3.88
CA CYS A 89 -7.08 5.29 -4.51
C CYS A 89 -5.95 5.63 -3.53
N ALA A 90 -6.27 6.23 -2.37
CA ALA A 90 -5.27 6.54 -1.36
C ALA A 90 -4.51 5.29 -0.88
N ASN A 91 -5.17 4.12 -0.79
CA ASN A 91 -4.53 2.85 -0.43
C ASN A 91 -3.46 2.44 -1.45
N LEU A 92 -3.77 2.56 -2.75
CA LEU A 92 -2.83 2.24 -3.83
C LEU A 92 -1.67 3.23 -3.87
N ILE A 93 -1.94 4.52 -3.67
CA ILE A 93 -0.90 5.56 -3.64
C ILE A 93 0.08 5.30 -2.49
N LEU A 94 -0.43 5.03 -1.29
CA LEU A 94 0.43 4.75 -0.13
C LEU A 94 1.21 3.45 -0.33
N GLY A 95 0.53 2.35 -0.64
CA GLY A 95 1.17 1.05 -0.85
C GLY A 95 2.21 1.10 -1.97
N GLY A 96 1.85 1.70 -3.11
CA GLY A 96 2.74 1.89 -4.25
C GLY A 96 3.96 2.77 -3.91
N GLY A 97 3.77 3.88 -3.21
CA GLY A 97 4.88 4.75 -2.79
C GLY A 97 5.88 4.02 -1.88
N ILE A 98 5.38 3.22 -0.94
CA ILE A 98 6.22 2.42 -0.04
C ILE A 98 6.95 1.32 -0.82
N LEU A 99 6.28 0.67 -1.78
CA LEU A 99 6.91 -0.30 -2.68
C LEU A 99 8.04 0.37 -3.48
N VAL A 100 7.83 1.55 -4.07
CA VAL A 100 8.87 2.28 -4.81
C VAL A 100 10.10 2.51 -3.94
N VAL A 101 9.93 3.03 -2.72
CA VAL A 101 11.04 3.25 -1.78
C VAL A 101 11.74 1.94 -1.44
N THR A 102 10.97 0.88 -1.19
CA THR A 102 11.50 -0.45 -0.88
C THR A 102 12.33 -1.02 -2.02
N TRP A 103 11.84 -0.93 -3.25
CA TRP A 103 12.54 -1.42 -4.44
C TRP A 103 13.80 -0.62 -4.76
N ILE A 104 13.83 0.69 -4.48
CA ILE A 104 15.06 1.49 -4.54
C ILE A 104 16.11 0.95 -3.54
N LEU A 105 15.70 0.67 -2.30
CA LEU A 105 16.59 0.08 -1.29
C LEU A 105 17.07 -1.31 -1.69
N VAL A 106 16.19 -2.15 -2.24
CA VAL A 106 16.55 -3.46 -2.79
C VAL A 106 17.57 -3.33 -3.92
N ALA A 107 17.37 -2.40 -4.86
CA ALA A 107 18.32 -2.18 -5.95
C ALA A 107 19.72 -1.78 -5.43
N VAL A 108 19.78 -0.94 -4.40
CA VAL A 108 21.05 -0.61 -3.72
C VAL A 108 21.68 -1.85 -3.07
N GLY A 109 20.87 -2.67 -2.39
CA GLY A 109 21.33 -3.91 -1.76
C GLY A 109 21.88 -4.92 -2.77
N VAL A 110 21.16 -5.16 -3.86
CA VAL A 110 21.58 -6.06 -4.95
C VAL A 110 22.90 -5.59 -5.57
N ARG A 111 23.07 -4.28 -5.81
CA ARG A 111 24.34 -3.73 -6.34
C ARG A 111 25.54 -3.98 -5.41
N ARG A 112 25.29 -4.15 -4.10
CA ARG A 112 26.32 -4.41 -3.08
C ARG A 112 26.53 -5.90 -2.81
N MET A 113 25.72 -6.79 -3.38
CA MET A 113 25.95 -8.23 -3.27
C MET A 113 27.27 -8.57 -3.97
N PRO A 114 28.12 -9.42 -3.36
CA PRO A 114 29.27 -9.98 -4.06
C PRO A 114 28.78 -10.65 -5.33
N ALA A 115 29.47 -10.44 -6.46
CA ALA A 115 29.20 -11.24 -7.65
C ALA A 115 29.44 -12.71 -7.29
N ASP A 116 28.47 -13.58 -7.58
CA ASP A 116 28.69 -15.03 -7.46
C ASP A 116 29.91 -15.40 -8.33
N PRO A 117 30.92 -16.12 -7.78
CA PRO A 117 32.13 -16.50 -8.49
C PRO A 117 31.87 -17.47 -9.65
#